data_AF-A0A9D2JF32-F1
#
_entry.id   AF-A0A9D2JF32-F1
#
_cell.length_a   1.000
_cell.length_b   1.000
_cell.length_c   1.000
_cell.angle_alpha   90.00
_cell.angle_beta   90.00
_cell.angle_gamma   90.00
#
_symmetry.space_group_name_H-M   'P 1'
#
loop_
_entity.id
_entity.type
_entity.pdbx_description
1 polymer ?
#
loop_
_entity_poly.entity_id
_entity_poly.type
_entity_poly.pdbx_seq_one_letter_code
_entity_poly.pdbx_strand_id
1 'polypeptide(L)'
;IGEGLEAFTVPGSVAEQRKVGLGHGNLGAMLLDDDTHCFAFLAGHESFAAAEGAIGIARTANKVRKEPLRVILNGLGKDAAMIISRINGFTYVQTEYDFKTGELKVVNSTPYSEGERAAVKCYGANDVLEGVAIMKAEGVEVSITGNSTNPTRFQHLVAGTYKKWALENGKKYFSVASGGGTGRTLHPDNVAAGPASYGLTDSMGRMHGDAQFAGSSSVPAHVEMMGLIGAGNNPMVGMTVACAVAASQVNA
;
A
#
# COMPACT_ATOMS: atom_id res chain seq x y z
N ILE A 1 -18.15 8.80 -5.44
CA ILE A 1 -17.63 7.45 -5.86
C ILE A 1 -17.73 6.45 -4.72
N GLY A 2 -17.10 6.70 -3.56
CA GLY A 2 -17.10 5.76 -2.44
C GLY A 2 -18.50 5.36 -1.95
N GLU A 3 -19.40 6.31 -1.75
CA GLU A 3 -20.80 6.03 -1.38
C GLU A 3 -21.53 5.18 -2.42
N GLY A 4 -21.26 5.41 -3.70
CA GLY A 4 -21.81 4.60 -4.79
C GLY A 4 -21.30 3.17 -4.72
N LEU A 5 -19.99 2.96 -4.53
CA LEU A 5 -19.43 1.62 -4.32
C LEU A 5 -20.00 0.94 -3.07
N GLU A 6 -20.22 1.71 -2.00
CA GLU A 6 -20.76 1.21 -0.75
C GLU A 6 -22.21 0.71 -0.91
N ALA A 7 -23.03 1.44 -1.67
CA ALA A 7 -24.42 1.08 -1.93
C ALA A 7 -24.59 -0.26 -2.69
N PHE A 8 -23.54 -0.73 -3.38
CA PHE A 8 -23.54 -2.03 -4.07
C PHE A 8 -22.90 -3.16 -3.24
N THR A 9 -22.47 -2.89 -2.01
CA THR A 9 -22.03 -3.96 -1.12
C THR A 9 -23.20 -4.88 -0.78
N VAL A 10 -22.94 -6.18 -0.70
CA VAL A 10 -24.00 -7.16 -0.38
C VAL A 10 -24.40 -6.99 1.10
N PRO A 11 -25.70 -6.86 1.43
CA PRO A 11 -26.15 -6.76 2.81
C PRO A 11 -25.68 -7.94 3.67
N GLY A 12 -25.18 -7.65 4.88
CA GLY A 12 -24.59 -8.61 5.80
C GLY A 12 -23.20 -9.11 5.41
N SER A 13 -22.65 -8.65 4.28
CA SER A 13 -21.30 -9.04 3.85
C SER A 13 -20.22 -8.37 4.68
N VAL A 14 -19.03 -8.96 4.59
CA VAL A 14 -17.81 -8.37 5.14
C VAL A 14 -17.50 -7.01 4.49
N ALA A 15 -17.89 -6.81 3.23
CA ALA A 15 -17.65 -5.56 2.51
C ALA A 15 -18.49 -4.41 3.07
N GLU A 16 -19.79 -4.64 3.35
CA GLU A 16 -20.70 -3.67 3.98
C GLU A 16 -20.24 -3.35 5.41
N GLN A 17 -19.97 -4.36 6.22
CA GLN A 17 -19.54 -4.18 7.61
C GLN A 17 -18.24 -3.36 7.72
N ARG A 18 -17.34 -3.52 6.74
CA ARG A 18 -16.05 -2.81 6.69
C ARG A 18 -16.11 -1.49 5.95
N LYS A 19 -17.25 -1.12 5.39
CA LYS A 19 -17.42 0.10 4.61
C LYS A 19 -16.40 0.20 3.48
N VAL A 20 -16.21 -0.91 2.74
CA VAL A 20 -15.12 -1.03 1.76
C VAL A 20 -15.24 -0.01 0.63
N GLY A 21 -16.46 0.30 0.19
CA GLY A 21 -16.72 1.32 -0.83
C GLY A 21 -16.30 2.70 -0.35
N LEU A 22 -16.67 3.07 0.88
CA LEU A 22 -16.22 4.33 1.50
C LEU A 22 -14.69 4.37 1.64
N GLY A 23 -14.06 3.25 2.02
CA GLY A 23 -12.61 3.15 2.10
C GLY A 23 -11.91 3.42 0.76
N HIS A 24 -12.44 2.89 -0.35
CA HIS A 24 -11.92 3.18 -1.69
C HIS A 24 -12.11 4.66 -2.06
N GLY A 25 -13.28 5.22 -1.75
CA GLY A 25 -13.56 6.64 -1.95
C GLY A 25 -12.58 7.55 -1.22
N ASN A 26 -12.30 7.24 0.05
CA ASN A 26 -11.36 8.00 0.88
C ASN A 26 -9.93 7.91 0.35
N LEU A 27 -9.47 6.71 -0.04
CA LEU A 27 -8.16 6.55 -0.66
C LEU A 27 -8.05 7.39 -1.95
N GLY A 28 -9.07 7.31 -2.82
CA GLY A 28 -9.13 8.12 -4.04
C GLY A 28 -9.05 9.61 -3.73
N ALA A 29 -9.81 10.10 -2.74
CA ALA A 29 -9.79 11.50 -2.34
C ALA A 29 -8.40 11.93 -1.84
N MET A 30 -7.76 11.16 -0.96
CA MET A 30 -6.43 11.51 -0.44
C MET A 30 -5.35 11.51 -1.52
N LEU A 31 -5.40 10.58 -2.48
CA LEU A 31 -4.44 10.57 -3.58
C LEU A 31 -4.60 11.77 -4.53
N LEU A 32 -5.78 12.38 -4.60
CA LEU A 32 -6.04 13.59 -5.38
C LEU A 32 -5.82 14.88 -4.57
N ASP A 33 -5.72 14.79 -3.24
CA ASP A 33 -5.53 15.92 -2.34
C ASP A 33 -4.11 16.49 -2.49
N ASP A 34 -4.00 17.78 -2.82
CA ASP A 34 -2.71 18.48 -2.97
C ASP A 34 -1.88 18.46 -1.67
N ASP A 35 -2.52 18.33 -0.49
CA ASP A 35 -1.84 18.20 0.80
C ASP A 35 -1.20 16.82 1.01
N THR A 36 -1.49 15.83 0.17
CA THR A 36 -0.82 14.52 0.20
C THR A 36 0.38 14.56 -0.74
N HIS A 37 1.60 14.50 -0.21
CA HIS A 37 2.84 14.62 -0.98
C HIS A 37 3.56 13.28 -1.17
N CYS A 38 3.40 12.32 -0.26
CA CYS A 38 4.10 11.04 -0.31
C CYS A 38 3.17 9.83 -0.15
N PHE A 39 3.23 8.95 -1.16
CA PHE A 39 2.53 7.67 -1.20
C PHE A 39 3.52 6.51 -1.11
N ALA A 40 3.31 5.61 -0.16
CA ALA A 40 4.16 4.42 0.01
C ALA A 40 3.42 3.13 -0.34
N PHE A 41 4.10 2.29 -1.13
CA PHE A 41 3.73 0.89 -1.24
C PHE A 41 4.62 0.05 -0.33
N LEU A 42 4.02 -0.55 0.71
CA LEU A 42 4.70 -1.47 1.60
C LEU A 42 4.73 -2.85 0.95
N ALA A 43 5.79 -3.09 0.19
CA ALA A 43 5.99 -4.25 -0.68
C ALA A 43 6.58 -5.45 0.09
N GLY A 44 6.35 -6.65 -0.46
CA GLY A 44 6.88 -7.92 0.07
C GLY A 44 7.82 -8.56 -0.94
N HIS A 45 8.42 -9.68 -0.54
CA HIS A 45 9.63 -10.20 -1.17
C HIS A 45 9.52 -10.58 -2.67
N GLU A 46 8.35 -10.61 -3.31
CA GLU A 46 8.22 -10.89 -4.75
C GLU A 46 7.27 -9.98 -5.56
N SER A 47 6.91 -8.78 -5.08
CA SER A 47 5.77 -8.06 -5.67
C SER A 47 6.09 -7.11 -6.84
N PHE A 48 6.58 -7.64 -7.97
CA PHE A 48 6.72 -6.89 -9.24
C PHE A 48 5.40 -6.24 -9.68
N ALA A 49 4.30 -6.98 -9.63
CA ALA A 49 2.98 -6.51 -10.04
C ALA A 49 2.47 -5.34 -9.16
N ALA A 50 2.90 -5.29 -7.91
CA ALA A 50 2.47 -4.24 -6.99
C ALA A 50 3.17 -2.91 -7.25
N ALA A 51 4.43 -2.95 -7.66
CA ALA A 51 5.18 -1.78 -8.08
C ALA A 51 4.54 -1.09 -9.29
N GLU A 52 4.21 -1.85 -10.33
CA GLU A 52 3.54 -1.33 -11.53
C GLU A 52 2.14 -0.78 -11.20
N GLY A 53 1.40 -1.44 -10.31
CA GLY A 53 0.10 -0.95 -9.82
C GLY A 53 0.20 0.41 -9.11
N ALA A 54 1.17 0.55 -8.19
CA ALA A 54 1.40 1.80 -7.46
C ALA A 54 1.76 2.97 -8.39
N ILE A 55 2.58 2.69 -9.41
CA ILE A 55 2.94 3.69 -10.43
C ILE A 55 1.74 4.08 -11.28
N GLY A 56 0.95 3.11 -11.72
CA GLY A 56 -0.27 3.38 -12.49
C GLY A 56 -1.23 4.30 -11.74
N ILE A 57 -1.40 4.06 -10.43
CA ILE A 57 -2.22 4.89 -9.54
C ILE A 57 -1.66 6.31 -9.45
N ALA A 58 -0.37 6.46 -9.11
CA ALA A 58 0.24 7.78 -8.95
C ALA A 58 0.27 8.58 -10.25
N ARG A 59 0.61 7.94 -11.39
CA ARG A 59 0.59 8.58 -12.71
C ARG A 59 -0.81 9.06 -13.09
N THR A 60 -1.84 8.30 -12.73
CA THR A 60 -3.22 8.69 -13.00
C THR A 60 -3.62 9.88 -12.12
N ALA A 61 -3.36 9.82 -10.81
CA ALA A 61 -3.62 10.92 -9.89
C ALA A 61 -2.90 12.22 -10.30
N ASN A 62 -1.63 12.12 -10.71
CA ASN A 62 -0.80 13.26 -11.11
C ASN A 62 -1.32 14.04 -12.33
N LYS A 63 -2.31 13.52 -13.08
CA LYS A 63 -2.93 14.25 -14.20
C LYS A 63 -3.75 15.47 -13.79
N VAL A 64 -4.18 15.54 -12.53
CA VAL A 64 -5.06 16.60 -12.00
C VAL A 64 -4.49 17.29 -10.77
N ARG A 65 -3.30 16.90 -10.33
CA ARG A 65 -2.62 17.48 -9.18
C ARG A 65 -1.74 18.64 -9.60
N LYS A 66 -1.52 19.59 -8.69
CA LYS A 66 -0.55 20.67 -8.89
C LYS A 66 0.89 20.18 -8.75
N GLU A 67 1.12 19.35 -7.74
CA GLU A 67 2.42 18.72 -7.48
C GLU A 67 2.32 17.20 -7.63
N PRO A 68 3.23 16.56 -8.39
CA PRO A 68 3.26 15.11 -8.53
C PRO A 68 3.47 14.41 -7.18
N LEU A 69 2.67 13.37 -6.91
CA LEU A 69 2.87 12.47 -5.78
C LEU A 69 4.25 11.82 -5.87
N ARG A 70 5.01 11.91 -4.77
CA ARG A 70 6.24 11.12 -4.59
C ARG A 70 5.85 9.70 -4.22
N VAL A 71 6.37 8.72 -4.95
CA VAL A 71 6.09 7.30 -4.72
C VAL A 71 7.32 6.63 -4.15
N ILE A 72 7.14 5.89 -3.06
CA ILE A 72 8.18 5.03 -2.50
C ILE A 72 7.73 3.59 -2.39
N LEU A 73 8.69 2.66 -2.54
CA LEU A 73 8.53 1.27 -2.14
C LEU A 73 9.36 1.03 -0.89
N ASN A 74 8.78 0.33 0.08
CA ASN A 74 9.43 0.01 1.36
C ASN A 74 9.02 -1.40 1.82
N GLY A 75 9.85 -2.06 2.65
CA GLY A 75 9.56 -3.40 3.20
C GLY A 75 10.11 -4.58 2.39
N LEU A 76 10.92 -4.30 1.37
CA LEU A 76 11.68 -5.31 0.62
C LEU A 76 12.97 -5.64 1.37
N GLY A 77 13.50 -6.86 1.30
CA GLY A 77 14.90 -7.10 1.68
C GLY A 77 15.84 -6.26 0.80
N LYS A 78 17.03 -5.89 1.31
CA LYS A 78 17.96 -5.00 0.57
C LYS A 78 18.34 -5.51 -0.83
N ASP A 79 18.59 -6.81 -0.96
CA ASP A 79 18.90 -7.42 -2.26
C ASP A 79 17.69 -7.40 -3.21
N ALA A 80 16.50 -7.71 -2.69
CA ALA A 80 15.26 -7.69 -3.45
C ALA A 80 14.93 -6.27 -3.93
N ALA A 81 15.12 -5.26 -3.07
CA ALA A 81 14.93 -3.85 -3.41
C ALA A 81 15.85 -3.43 -4.56
N MET A 82 17.14 -3.77 -4.49
CA MET A 82 18.09 -3.48 -5.58
C MET A 82 17.66 -4.14 -6.89
N ILE A 83 17.31 -5.43 -6.86
CA ILE A 83 16.89 -6.19 -8.06
C ILE A 83 15.62 -5.61 -8.66
N ILE A 84 14.59 -5.36 -7.85
CA ILE A 84 13.31 -4.76 -8.28
C ILE A 84 13.56 -3.37 -8.86
N SER A 85 14.42 -2.57 -8.24
CA SER A 85 14.76 -1.24 -8.74
C SER A 85 15.41 -1.33 -10.11
N ARG A 86 16.38 -2.23 -10.28
CA ARG A 86 17.09 -2.42 -11.54
C ARG A 86 16.16 -2.89 -12.66
N ILE A 87 15.29 -3.86 -12.39
CA ILE A 87 14.37 -4.42 -13.40
C ILE A 87 13.32 -3.39 -13.82
N ASN A 88 12.77 -2.63 -12.86
CA ASN A 88 11.71 -1.68 -13.17
C ASN A 88 12.21 -0.27 -13.53
N GLY A 89 13.51 0.00 -13.36
CA GLY A 89 14.12 1.30 -13.62
C GLY A 89 13.97 2.32 -12.48
N PHE A 90 13.71 1.89 -11.25
CA PHE A 90 13.55 2.80 -10.11
C PHE A 90 14.90 3.29 -9.59
N THR A 91 14.84 4.29 -8.71
CA THR A 91 16.00 4.67 -7.91
C THR A 91 16.08 3.77 -6.68
N TYR A 92 17.13 2.95 -6.60
CA TYR A 92 17.42 2.19 -5.39
C TYR A 92 18.07 3.10 -4.35
N VAL A 93 17.45 3.23 -3.19
CA VAL A 93 17.99 4.00 -2.07
C VAL A 93 18.45 3.03 -0.99
N GLN A 94 19.76 2.87 -0.88
CA GLN A 94 20.37 1.99 0.10
C GLN A 94 20.52 2.74 1.42
N THR A 95 20.00 2.13 2.49
CA THR A 95 20.08 2.67 3.84
C THR A 95 20.94 1.82 4.75
N GLU A 96 21.48 2.46 5.79
CA GLU A 96 21.98 1.82 7.00
C GLU A 96 21.18 2.37 8.19
N TYR A 97 20.78 1.47 9.09
CA TYR A 97 20.02 1.82 10.28
C TYR A 97 20.84 1.48 11.52
N ASP A 98 21.11 2.47 12.36
CA ASP A 98 21.77 2.26 13.64
C ASP A 98 20.72 1.89 14.69
N PHE A 99 20.73 0.63 15.11
CA PHE A 99 19.81 0.11 16.12
C PHE A 99 20.00 0.70 17.53
N LYS A 100 21.16 1.28 17.82
CA LYS A 100 21.43 1.91 19.14
C LYS A 100 20.83 3.30 19.22
N THR A 101 20.97 4.10 18.16
CA THR A 101 20.50 5.50 18.13
C THR A 101 19.12 5.65 17.50
N GLY A 102 18.71 4.70 16.66
CA GLY A 102 17.49 4.77 15.86
C GLY A 102 17.63 5.65 14.61
N GLU A 103 18.85 5.98 14.21
CA GLU A 103 19.13 6.85 13.07
C GLU A 103 19.17 6.06 11.75
N LEU A 104 18.51 6.60 10.73
CA LEU A 104 18.55 6.09 9.37
C LEU A 104 19.48 6.96 8.52
N LYS A 105 20.48 6.33 7.90
CA LYS A 105 21.40 6.99 6.98
C LYS A 105 21.23 6.44 5.57
N VAL A 106 21.10 7.31 4.58
CA VAL A 106 21.22 6.93 3.16
C VAL A 106 22.70 6.81 2.83
N VAL A 107 23.14 5.62 2.42
CA VAL A 107 24.54 5.34 2.06
C VAL A 107 24.78 5.38 0.57
N ASN A 108 23.75 5.09 -0.23
CA ASN A 108 23.82 5.18 -1.68
C ASN A 108 22.43 5.43 -2.29
N SER A 109 22.39 6.09 -3.44
CA SER A 109 21.17 6.32 -4.22
C SER A 109 21.49 6.15 -5.71
N THR A 110 21.06 5.03 -6.29
CA THR A 110 21.38 4.69 -7.69
C THR A 110 20.11 4.69 -8.54
N PRO A 111 19.94 5.63 -9.48
CA PRO A 111 18.90 5.56 -10.50
C PRO A 111 19.25 4.50 -11.54
N TYR A 112 18.31 3.60 -11.86
CA TYR A 112 18.48 2.58 -12.91
C TYR A 112 17.79 2.93 -14.24
N SER A 113 17.09 4.07 -14.31
CA SER A 113 16.54 4.64 -15.54
C SER A 113 16.48 6.17 -15.46
N GLU A 114 15.83 6.81 -16.42
CA GLU A 114 15.53 8.23 -16.44
C GLU A 114 14.01 8.47 -16.44
N GLY A 115 13.56 9.67 -16.09
CA GLY A 115 12.15 10.06 -16.14
C GLY A 115 11.30 9.56 -14.96
N GLU A 116 10.00 9.32 -15.20
CA GLU A 116 9.02 9.02 -14.15
C GLU A 116 9.36 7.77 -13.32
N ARG A 117 9.95 6.75 -13.95
CA ARG A 117 10.35 5.51 -13.26
C ARG A 117 11.49 5.79 -12.28
N ALA A 118 12.47 6.61 -12.66
CA ALA A 118 13.58 7.00 -11.79
C ALA A 118 13.11 7.84 -10.58
N ALA A 119 11.99 8.55 -10.69
CA ALA A 119 11.41 9.32 -9.59
C ALA A 119 10.85 8.44 -8.46
N VAL A 120 10.58 7.15 -8.73
CA VAL A 120 10.17 6.19 -7.71
C VAL A 120 11.38 5.76 -6.91
N LYS A 121 11.34 5.96 -5.59
CA LYS A 121 12.40 5.50 -4.68
C LYS A 121 12.05 4.13 -4.11
N CYS A 122 12.97 3.19 -4.24
CA CYS A 122 12.78 1.85 -3.73
C CYS A 122 13.79 1.59 -2.61
N TYR A 123 13.25 1.37 -1.41
CA TYR A 123 14.00 1.10 -0.20
C TYR A 123 13.96 -0.39 0.14
N GLY A 124 15.11 -0.89 0.59
CA GLY A 124 15.20 -2.18 1.23
C GLY A 124 15.39 -2.03 2.74
N ALA A 125 14.58 -2.73 3.52
CA ALA A 125 14.67 -2.78 4.98
C ALA A 125 14.83 -4.24 5.44
N ASN A 126 15.82 -4.48 6.30
CA ASN A 126 16.02 -5.80 6.92
C ASN A 126 15.37 -5.89 8.30
N ASP A 127 14.84 -4.78 8.83
CA ASP A 127 14.16 -4.70 10.12
C ASP A 127 12.92 -3.79 10.06
N VAL A 128 11.93 -4.02 10.95
CA VAL A 128 10.72 -3.18 11.07
C VAL A 128 11.09 -1.75 11.43
N LEU A 129 12.05 -1.56 12.34
CA LEU A 129 12.48 -0.23 12.79
C LEU A 129 13.11 0.57 11.67
N GLU A 130 13.95 -0.07 10.84
CA GLU A 130 14.49 0.54 9.62
C GLU A 130 13.36 0.94 8.66
N GLY A 131 12.40 0.04 8.43
CA GLY A 131 11.21 0.31 7.61
C GLY A 131 10.39 1.50 8.13
N VAL A 132 10.19 1.60 9.45
CA VAL A 132 9.49 2.74 10.08
C VAL A 132 10.31 4.02 9.94
N ALA A 133 11.63 3.96 10.10
CA ALA A 133 12.49 5.13 9.93
C ALA A 133 12.46 5.65 8.49
N ILE A 134 12.38 4.77 7.48
CA ILE A 134 12.19 5.15 6.08
C ILE A 134 10.87 5.91 5.89
N MET A 135 9.77 5.40 6.46
CA MET A 135 8.46 6.07 6.38
C MET A 135 8.49 7.47 7.02
N LYS A 136 9.24 7.64 8.13
CA LYS A 136 9.45 8.93 8.78
C LYS A 136 10.29 9.87 7.90
N ALA A 137 11.39 9.38 7.35
CA ALA A 137 12.32 10.16 6.53
C ALA A 137 11.65 10.70 5.25
N GLU A 138 10.76 9.91 4.64
CA GLU A 138 10.05 10.32 3.43
C GLU A 138 8.76 11.12 3.70
N GLY A 139 8.28 11.13 4.94
CA GLY A 139 7.06 11.83 5.35
C GLY A 139 5.81 11.22 4.73
N VAL A 140 5.65 9.90 4.83
CA VAL A 140 4.56 9.17 4.18
C VAL A 140 3.20 9.51 4.79
N GLU A 141 2.24 9.90 3.95
CA GLU A 141 0.88 10.26 4.39
C GLU A 141 -0.15 9.20 4.00
N VAL A 142 0.09 8.48 2.92
CA VAL A 142 -0.80 7.40 2.46
C VAL A 142 0.03 6.16 2.19
N SER A 143 -0.43 4.99 2.64
CA SER A 143 0.19 3.72 2.27
C SER A 143 -0.80 2.62 1.90
N ILE A 144 -0.33 1.70 1.06
CA ILE A 144 -0.98 0.41 0.83
C ILE A 144 -0.02 -0.70 1.25
N THR A 145 -0.46 -1.59 2.13
CA THR A 145 0.30 -2.82 2.44
C THR A 145 -0.03 -3.91 1.43
N GLY A 146 0.99 -4.45 0.77
CA GLY A 146 0.87 -5.53 -0.21
C GLY A 146 0.83 -6.93 0.41
N ASN A 147 1.02 -7.95 -0.44
CA ASN A 147 1.26 -9.32 0.01
C ASN A 147 2.71 -9.47 0.47
N SER A 148 2.95 -10.32 1.46
CA SER A 148 4.28 -10.79 1.81
C SER A 148 4.29 -12.32 1.85
N THR A 149 5.39 -12.93 1.43
CA THR A 149 5.70 -14.35 1.67
C THR A 149 6.17 -14.61 3.11
N ASN A 150 6.45 -13.54 3.87
CA ASN A 150 6.77 -13.63 5.30
C ASN A 150 5.97 -12.57 6.11
N PRO A 151 5.01 -12.99 6.95
CA PRO A 151 4.06 -12.11 7.63
C PRO A 151 4.58 -11.44 8.87
N THR A 152 5.43 -12.15 9.60
CA THR A 152 5.98 -11.73 10.86
C THR A 152 7.11 -10.75 10.66
N ARG A 153 7.58 -10.60 9.41
CA ARG A 153 8.79 -9.85 9.14
C ARG A 153 8.55 -8.35 9.02
N PHE A 154 7.73 -7.79 8.11
CA PHE A 154 7.84 -6.34 7.87
C PHE A 154 6.54 -5.52 7.72
N GLN A 155 5.75 -5.69 6.66
CA GLN A 155 4.82 -4.63 6.21
C GLN A 155 3.76 -4.18 7.22
N HIS A 156 3.00 -5.12 7.81
CA HIS A 156 1.92 -4.79 8.76
C HIS A 156 2.48 -4.15 10.03
N LEU A 157 3.63 -4.63 10.50
CA LEU A 157 4.32 -4.08 11.67
C LEU A 157 4.87 -2.69 11.38
N VAL A 158 5.43 -2.46 10.19
CA VAL A 158 5.87 -1.12 9.75
C VAL A 158 4.67 -0.17 9.69
N ALA A 159 3.58 -0.56 9.01
CA ALA A 159 2.38 0.27 8.90
C ALA A 159 1.76 0.59 10.26
N GLY A 160 1.60 -0.41 11.14
CA GLY A 160 1.01 -0.23 12.47
C GLY A 160 1.88 0.60 13.41
N THR A 161 3.19 0.33 13.44
CA THR A 161 4.14 1.09 14.27
C THR A 161 4.25 2.53 13.78
N TYR A 162 4.31 2.74 12.45
CA TYR A 162 4.32 4.07 11.87
C TYR A 162 3.01 4.82 12.13
N LYS A 163 1.85 4.16 12.02
CA LYS A 163 0.55 4.78 12.35
C LYS A 163 0.50 5.27 13.79
N LYS A 164 0.93 4.43 14.74
CA LYS A 164 1.01 4.84 16.15
C LYS A 164 1.89 6.09 16.31
N TRP A 165 3.10 6.05 15.75
CA TRP A 165 4.00 7.21 15.78
C TRP A 165 3.38 8.46 15.15
N ALA A 166 2.73 8.33 13.99
CA ALA A 166 2.12 9.44 13.28
C ALA A 166 1.03 10.11 14.14
N LEU A 167 0.14 9.30 14.73
CA LEU A 167 -0.91 9.79 15.65
C LEU A 167 -0.32 10.50 16.88
N GLU A 168 0.69 9.89 17.52
CA GLU A 168 1.35 10.46 18.71
C GLU A 168 2.12 11.76 18.40
N ASN A 169 2.47 12.01 17.14
CA ASN A 169 3.22 13.20 16.70
C ASN A 169 2.36 14.17 15.86
N GLY A 170 1.03 14.00 15.86
CA GLY A 170 0.11 14.88 15.13
C GLY A 170 0.31 14.87 13.61
N LYS A 171 0.83 13.78 13.05
CA LYS A 171 1.00 13.58 11.61
C LYS A 171 -0.22 12.86 11.04
N LYS A 172 -0.71 13.34 9.89
CA LYS A 172 -1.77 12.66 9.14
C LYS A 172 -1.17 11.41 8.49
N TYR A 173 -1.82 10.27 8.68
CA TYR A 173 -1.45 9.04 8.00
C TYR A 173 -2.68 8.18 7.77
N PHE A 174 -2.88 7.74 6.52
CA PHE A 174 -3.94 6.83 6.12
C PHE A 174 -3.34 5.56 5.56
N SER A 175 -3.68 4.44 6.18
CA SER A 175 -3.17 3.14 5.79
C SER A 175 -4.27 2.26 5.24
N VAL A 176 -3.98 1.62 4.12
CA VAL A 176 -4.87 0.64 3.50
C VAL A 176 -4.26 -0.74 3.64
N ALA A 177 -5.02 -1.65 4.23
CA ALA A 177 -4.70 -3.06 4.23
C ALA A 177 -5.29 -3.73 2.98
N SER A 178 -4.43 -4.14 2.02
CA SER A 178 -4.88 -4.92 0.87
C SER A 178 -5.18 -6.36 1.28
N GLY A 179 -6.45 -6.77 1.23
CA GLY A 179 -6.90 -8.06 1.75
C GLY A 179 -6.43 -9.28 0.97
N GLY A 180 -5.81 -9.09 -0.19
CA GLY A 180 -5.06 -10.16 -0.85
C GLY A 180 -3.80 -10.56 -0.11
N GLY A 181 -3.16 -9.57 0.52
CA GLY A 181 -1.93 -9.73 1.28
C GLY A 181 -2.23 -10.41 2.55
N THR A 182 -3.23 -9.88 3.22
CA THR A 182 -3.71 -10.34 4.50
C THR A 182 -3.94 -11.86 4.47
N GLY A 183 -4.82 -12.39 3.62
CA GLY A 183 -5.09 -13.84 3.67
C GLY A 183 -3.92 -14.81 3.45
N ARG A 184 -2.86 -14.39 2.75
CA ARG A 184 -1.71 -15.23 2.39
C ARG A 184 -0.45 -14.92 3.17
N THR A 185 -0.46 -13.90 4.02
CA THR A 185 0.79 -13.44 4.61
C THR A 185 1.41 -14.56 5.44
N LEU A 186 0.59 -15.35 6.14
CA LEU A 186 1.03 -16.54 6.87
C LEU A 186 1.31 -17.78 6.04
N HIS A 187 0.98 -17.76 4.74
CA HIS A 187 1.01 -18.90 3.84
C HIS A 187 0.41 -20.13 4.53
N PRO A 188 -0.90 -20.39 4.40
CA PRO A 188 -1.61 -21.41 5.17
C PRO A 188 -0.87 -22.75 5.32
N ASP A 189 -0.13 -23.13 4.26
CA ASP A 189 0.71 -24.33 4.21
C ASP A 189 2.02 -24.23 5.03
N ASN A 190 2.66 -23.05 5.11
CA ASN A 190 3.90 -22.84 5.87
C ASN A 190 3.65 -22.84 7.39
N VAL A 191 2.49 -22.36 7.82
CA VAL A 191 2.11 -22.33 9.25
C VAL A 191 1.23 -23.52 9.67
N ALA A 192 0.89 -24.41 8.72
CA ALA A 192 -0.03 -25.53 8.90
C ALA A 192 -1.38 -25.16 9.57
N ALA A 193 -1.76 -23.88 9.53
CA ALA A 193 -2.95 -23.35 10.20
C ALA A 193 -4.19 -23.38 9.31
N GLY A 194 -4.02 -23.73 8.03
CA GLY A 194 -5.11 -23.80 7.06
C GLY A 194 -5.92 -22.50 7.05
N PRO A 195 -7.27 -22.58 7.04
CA PRO A 195 -8.13 -21.39 7.01
C PRO A 195 -7.95 -20.42 8.20
N ALA A 196 -7.41 -20.84 9.35
CA ALA A 196 -7.21 -19.95 10.50
C ALA A 196 -6.18 -18.83 10.22
N SER A 197 -5.26 -19.07 9.28
CA SER A 197 -4.29 -18.06 8.83
C SER A 197 -4.94 -16.81 8.21
N TYR A 198 -6.13 -16.97 7.59
CA TYR A 198 -6.91 -15.84 7.07
C TYR A 198 -7.39 -14.92 8.20
N GLY A 199 -7.91 -15.50 9.30
CA GLY A 199 -8.41 -14.73 10.45
C GLY A 199 -7.31 -14.02 11.24
N LEU A 200 -6.14 -14.66 11.41
CA LEU A 200 -4.98 -14.03 12.03
C LEU A 200 -4.55 -12.80 11.26
N THR A 201 -4.46 -12.94 9.95
CA THR A 201 -4.01 -11.81 9.17
C THR A 201 -5.07 -10.74 9.06
N ASP A 202 -6.36 -11.11 8.99
CA ASP A 202 -7.45 -10.15 9.07
C ASP A 202 -7.33 -9.28 10.33
N SER A 203 -7.00 -9.90 11.46
CA SER A 203 -6.74 -9.22 12.72
C SER A 203 -5.55 -8.27 12.61
N MET A 204 -4.44 -8.69 11.97
CA MET A 204 -3.27 -7.82 11.76
C MET A 204 -3.58 -6.61 10.86
N GLY A 205 -4.39 -6.79 9.81
CA GLY A 205 -4.83 -5.67 8.97
C GLY A 205 -5.64 -4.63 9.75
N ARG A 206 -6.50 -5.08 10.67
CA ARG A 206 -7.30 -4.20 11.55
C ARG A 206 -6.47 -3.39 12.54
N MET A 207 -5.25 -3.84 12.87
CA MET A 207 -4.37 -3.10 13.79
C MET A 207 -3.90 -1.76 13.21
N HIS A 208 -3.85 -1.63 11.88
CA HIS A 208 -3.30 -0.44 11.23
C HIS A 208 -4.18 0.16 10.14
N GLY A 209 -5.02 -0.62 9.46
CA GLY A 209 -5.80 -0.15 8.31
C GLY A 209 -6.92 0.82 8.71
N ASP A 210 -6.94 2.00 8.11
CA ASP A 210 -8.10 2.91 8.09
C ASP A 210 -9.15 2.43 7.10
N ALA A 211 -8.69 1.80 6.02
CA ALA A 211 -9.50 1.00 5.13
C ALA A 211 -8.89 -0.39 5.01
N GLN A 212 -9.74 -1.42 5.05
CA GLN A 212 -9.33 -2.78 4.78
C GLN A 212 -10.12 -3.29 3.58
N PHE A 213 -9.43 -3.44 2.45
CA PHE A 213 -10.08 -3.96 1.27
C PHE A 213 -10.16 -5.48 1.39
N ALA A 214 -11.35 -6.06 1.24
CA ALA A 214 -11.53 -7.50 1.41
C ALA A 214 -10.94 -8.27 0.22
N GLY A 215 -9.94 -9.13 0.48
CA GLY A 215 -9.57 -10.30 -0.33
C GLY A 215 -9.11 -10.12 -1.79
N SER A 216 -7.94 -10.69 -2.13
CA SER A 216 -7.51 -10.93 -3.52
C SER A 216 -8.49 -11.82 -4.28
N SER A 217 -8.33 -11.80 -5.60
CA SER A 217 -8.89 -12.68 -6.66
C SER A 217 -8.86 -14.20 -6.41
N SER A 218 -8.51 -14.68 -5.22
CA SER A 218 -8.33 -16.10 -4.89
C SER A 218 -9.42 -16.70 -4.00
N VAL A 219 -10.47 -15.95 -3.67
CA VAL A 219 -11.69 -16.52 -3.08
C VAL A 219 -12.86 -16.12 -3.99
N PRO A 220 -13.47 -17.04 -4.73
CA PRO A 220 -14.59 -16.75 -5.63
C PRO A 220 -15.72 -15.96 -4.94
N ALA A 221 -16.01 -16.27 -3.67
CA ALA A 221 -16.99 -15.56 -2.85
C ALA A 221 -16.63 -14.09 -2.54
N HIS A 222 -15.36 -13.67 -2.59
CA HIS A 222 -14.96 -12.26 -2.40
C HIS A 222 -15.28 -11.39 -3.61
N VAL A 223 -15.20 -11.98 -4.81
CA VAL A 223 -15.58 -11.31 -6.06
C VAL A 223 -17.11 -11.12 -6.11
N GLU A 224 -17.86 -12.08 -5.57
CA GLU A 224 -19.32 -11.99 -5.38
C GLU A 224 -19.72 -11.02 -4.25
N MET A 225 -18.95 -10.91 -3.16
CA MET A 225 -19.21 -9.95 -2.06
C MET A 225 -19.14 -8.48 -2.48
N MET A 226 -18.45 -8.16 -3.58
CA MET A 226 -18.41 -6.81 -4.16
C MET A 226 -19.63 -6.50 -5.06
N GLY A 227 -20.56 -7.45 -5.21
CA GLY A 227 -21.92 -7.25 -5.72
C GLY A 227 -22.07 -7.00 -7.23
N LEU A 228 -21.24 -6.12 -7.83
CA LEU A 228 -21.49 -5.56 -9.17
C LEU A 228 -20.30 -5.67 -10.15
N ILE A 229 -19.09 -5.25 -9.75
CA ILE A 229 -17.98 -5.01 -10.70
C ILE A 229 -17.10 -6.27 -10.89
N GLY A 230 -17.09 -7.19 -9.93
CA GLY A 230 -16.29 -8.42 -10.01
C GLY A 230 -14.77 -8.18 -10.10
N ALA A 231 -14.29 -7.01 -9.69
CA ALA A 231 -12.87 -6.64 -9.73
C ALA A 231 -12.20 -6.80 -8.37
N GLY A 232 -10.93 -7.23 -8.36
CA GLY A 232 -10.10 -7.27 -7.15
C GLY A 232 -9.69 -5.88 -6.66
N ASN A 233 -9.17 -5.80 -5.44
CA ASN A 233 -8.90 -4.53 -4.75
C ASN A 233 -7.93 -3.59 -5.50
N ASN A 234 -6.77 -4.09 -5.97
CA ASN A 234 -5.81 -3.22 -6.66
C ASN A 234 -6.41 -2.61 -7.96
N PRO A 235 -7.08 -3.38 -8.84
CA PRO A 235 -7.88 -2.81 -9.93
C PRO A 235 -8.96 -1.82 -9.48
N MET A 236 -9.67 -2.10 -8.39
CA MET A 236 -10.71 -1.20 -7.86
C MET A 236 -10.14 0.14 -7.39
N VAL A 237 -8.96 0.16 -6.76
CA VAL A 237 -8.24 1.41 -6.44
C VAL A 237 -7.90 2.16 -7.72
N GLY A 238 -7.33 1.47 -8.72
CA GLY A 238 -7.00 2.06 -10.02
C GLY A 238 -8.22 2.67 -10.72
N MET A 239 -9.36 1.95 -10.74
CA MET A 239 -10.62 2.45 -11.29
C MET A 239 -11.17 3.63 -10.50
N THR A 240 -11.13 3.59 -9.17
CA THR A 240 -11.60 4.69 -8.32
C THR A 240 -10.82 5.96 -8.59
N VAL A 241 -9.49 5.87 -8.65
CA VAL A 241 -8.61 7.00 -8.98
C VAL A 241 -8.84 7.48 -10.41
N ALA A 242 -8.95 6.57 -11.38
CA ALA A 242 -9.21 6.94 -12.77
C ALA A 242 -10.56 7.67 -12.94
N CYS A 243 -11.63 7.18 -12.31
CA CYS A 243 -12.94 7.84 -12.32
C CYS A 243 -12.91 9.20 -11.59
N ALA A 244 -12.20 9.30 -10.47
CA ALA A 244 -12.06 10.56 -9.73
C ALA A 244 -11.32 11.62 -10.57
N VAL A 245 -10.24 11.21 -11.23
CA VAL A 245 -9.47 12.06 -12.15
C VAL A 245 -10.33 12.50 -13.33
N ALA A 246 -11.04 11.58 -13.99
CA ALA A 246 -11.93 11.92 -15.09
C ALA A 246 -13.02 12.92 -14.68
N ALA A 247 -13.64 12.72 -13.51
CA ALA A 247 -14.62 13.67 -12.97
C ALA A 247 -14.01 15.04 -12.66
N SER A 248 -12.79 15.08 -12.11
CA SER A 248 -12.06 16.32 -11.84
C SER A 248 -11.77 17.10 -13.13
N GLN A 249 -11.31 16.42 -14.19
CA GLN A 249 -11.00 17.05 -15.48
C GLN A 249 -12.22 17.64 -16.20
N VAL A 250 -13.41 17.05 -16.03
CA VAL A 250 -14.65 17.59 -16.60
C VAL A 250 -15.17 18.81 -15.83
N ASN A 251 -14.81 18.94 -14.56
CA ASN A 251 -15.24 20.02 -13.67
C ASN A 251 -14.23 21.18 -13.56
N ALA A 252 -13.07 21.08 -14.22
CA ALA A 252 -12.01 22.09 -14.27
C ALA A 252 -12.20 23.04 -15.46
#